data_AF-A0A7T7ZW96-F1
#
_entry.id   AF-A0A7T7ZW96-F1
#
_cell.length_a   1.000
_cell.length_b   1.000
_cell.length_c   1.000
_cell.angle_alpha   90.00
_cell.angle_beta   90.00
_cell.angle_gamma   90.00
#
_symmetry.space_group_name_H-M   'P 1'
#
loop_
_entity.id
_entity.type
_entity.pdbx_description
1 polymer ?
#
loop_
_entity_poly.entity_id
_entity_poly.type
_entity_poly.pdbx_seq_one_letter_code
_entity_poly.pdbx_strand_id
1 'polypeptide(L)' 'MIELKGKYTDTITKEIVSFLNGAGGSIIIGVKDDGVVVGVDKIDEILRKISDIITTKIEPNPQEEISSEIKI' A
#
# COMPACT_ATOMS: atom_id res chain seq x y z
N MET A 1 8.39 -8.78 -4.73
CA MET A 1 8.18 -7.79 -5.81
C MET A 1 8.01 -6.42 -5.18
N ILE A 2 8.53 -5.35 -5.79
CA ILE A 2 8.38 -3.98 -5.27
C ILE A 2 7.59 -3.18 -6.30
N GLU A 3 6.54 -2.51 -5.86
CA GLU A 3 5.72 -1.62 -6.67
C GLU A 3 5.91 -0.18 -6.17
N LEU A 4 6.16 0.76 -7.08
CA LEU A 4 6.36 2.17 -6.74
C LEU A 4 5.10 2.97 -7.08
N LYS A 5 4.68 3.83 -6.16
CA LYS A 5 3.55 4.75 -6.36
C LYS A 5 3.96 6.15 -5.93
N GLY A 6 3.91 7.11 -6.85
CA GLY A 6 4.16 8.51 -6.51
C GLY A 6 3.11 9.09 -5.54
N LYS A 7 1.89 8.51 -5.50
CA LYS A 7 0.81 8.95 -4.62
C LYS A 7 -0.14 7.82 -4.26
N TYR A 8 -0.83 7.96 -3.14
CA TYR A 8 -1.93 7.06 -2.79
C TYR A 8 -3.05 7.15 -3.84
N THR A 9 -3.55 5.99 -4.27
CA THR A 9 -4.67 5.86 -5.22
C THR A 9 -5.50 4.63 -4.85
N ASP A 10 -6.78 4.62 -5.18
CA ASP A 10 -7.67 3.49 -4.91
C ASP A 10 -7.28 2.20 -5.65
N THR A 11 -6.34 2.26 -6.59
CA THR A 11 -5.79 1.08 -7.26
C THR A 11 -4.93 0.24 -6.32
N ILE A 12 -4.39 0.83 -5.23
CA ILE A 12 -3.57 0.13 -4.24
C ILE A 12 -4.31 -1.08 -3.68
N THR A 13 -5.63 -1.01 -3.50
CA THR A 13 -6.44 -2.14 -3.05
C THR A 13 -6.33 -3.35 -3.99
N LYS A 14 -6.37 -3.11 -5.30
CA LYS A 14 -6.25 -4.19 -6.30
C LYS A 14 -4.87 -4.81 -6.27
N GLU A 15 -3.84 -3.99 -6.07
CA GLU A 15 -2.46 -4.47 -5.96
C GLU A 15 -2.24 -5.29 -4.69
N ILE A 16 -2.76 -4.85 -3.54
CA ILE A 16 -2.73 -5.62 -2.29
C ILE A 16 -3.40 -6.98 -2.51
N VAL A 17 -4.61 -7.02 -3.08
CA VAL A 17 -5.31 -8.28 -3.37
C VAL A 17 -4.51 -9.15 -4.34
N SER A 18 -3.86 -8.55 -5.35
CA SER A 18 -3.00 -9.29 -6.27
C SER A 18 -1.76 -9.86 -5.59
N PHE A 19 -1.19 -9.17 -4.59
CA PHE A 19 -0.05 -9.65 -3.83
C PHE A 19 -0.44 -10.75 -2.85
N LEU A 20 -1.56 -10.61 -2.15
CA LEU A 20 -2.08 -11.64 -1.26
C LEU A 20 -2.38 -12.95 -2.02
N ASN A 21 -2.96 -12.85 -3.22
CA ASN A 21 -3.24 -14.02 -4.06
C ASN A 21 -2.02 -14.53 -4.85
N GLY A 22 -0.91 -13.81 -4.81
CA GLY A 22 0.27 -14.05 -5.63
C GLY A 22 1.46 -14.51 -4.79
N ALA A 23 2.66 -14.07 -5.19
CA ALA A 23 3.90 -14.33 -4.48
C ALA A 23 4.20 -13.27 -3.37
N GLY A 24 3.23 -12.43 -3.03
CA GLY A 24 3.45 -11.27 -2.16
C GLY A 24 4.25 -10.14 -2.81
N GLY A 25 4.45 -9.08 -2.04
CA GLY A 25 5.18 -7.90 -2.50
C GLY A 25 5.16 -6.75 -1.49
N SER A 26 5.80 -5.65 -1.87
CA SER A 26 5.82 -4.42 -1.09
C SER A 26 5.44 -3.25 -1.99
N ILE A 27 4.52 -2.41 -1.51
CA ILE A 27 4.12 -1.18 -2.19
C ILE A 27 4.81 -0.02 -1.49
N ILE A 28 5.59 0.76 -2.24
CA ILE A 28 6.25 1.96 -1.74
C ILE A 28 5.49 3.18 -2.26
N ILE A 29 4.90 3.93 -1.34
CA ILE A 29 4.17 5.17 -1.64
C ILE A 29 5.09 6.37 -1.40
N GLY A 30 5.04 7.35 -2.29
CA GLY A 30 5.86 8.56 -2.25
C GLY A 30 7.12 8.47 -3.12
N VAL A 31 7.20 7.48 -4.00
CA VAL A 31 8.28 7.31 -4.97
C VAL A 31 7.68 7.15 -6.35
N LYS A 32 8.12 8.00 -7.29
CA LYS A 32 7.72 7.90 -8.69
C LYS A 32 8.39 6.71 -9.37
N ASP A 33 7.85 6.32 -10.53
CA ASP A 33 8.36 5.21 -11.34
C ASP A 33 9.80 5.45 -11.86
N ASP A 34 10.24 6.71 -11.91
CA ASP A 34 11.60 7.13 -12.24
C ASP A 34 12.58 7.05 -11.04
N GLY A 35 12.12 6.57 -9.88
CA GLY A 35 12.90 6.48 -8.64
C GLY A 35 12.97 7.79 -7.85
N VAL A 36 12.32 8.87 -8.31
CA VAL A 36 12.32 10.15 -7.59
C VAL A 36 11.39 10.06 -6.38
N VAL A 37 11.95 10.31 -5.20
CA VAL A 37 11.18 10.43 -3.96
C VAL A 37 10.46 11.78 -3.96
N VAL A 38 9.13 11.72 -4.00
CA VAL A 38 8.25 12.90 -3.92
C VAL A 38 7.68 13.11 -2.53
N GLY A 39 7.81 12.10 -1.66
CA GLY A 39 7.22 12.12 -0.32
C GLY A 39 5.72 11.85 -0.33
N VAL A 40 5.15 11.79 0.87
CA VAL A 40 3.72 11.54 1.07
C VAL A 40 3.19 12.59 2.03
N ASP A 41 2.23 13.38 1.57
CA ASP A 41 1.48 14.29 2.44
C ASP A 41 0.41 13.52 3.21
N LYS A 42 0.19 13.88 4.47
CA LYS A 42 -0.82 13.29 5.35
C LYS A 42 -0.70 11.76 5.49
N ILE A 43 0.49 11.29 5.85
CA ILE A 43 0.81 9.87 6.05
C ILE A 43 -0.23 9.18 6.94
N ASP A 44 -0.63 9.79 8.05
CA ASP A 44 -1.63 9.24 8.97
C ASP A 44 -2.98 8.99 8.31
N GLU A 45 -3.45 9.91 7.46
CA GLU A 45 -4.72 9.78 6.74
C GLU A 45 -4.65 8.63 5.74
N ILE A 46 -3.53 8.50 5.04
CA ILE A 46 -3.29 7.45 4.04
C ILE A 46 -3.19 6.08 4.70
N LEU A 47 -2.41 5.96 5.77
CA LEU A 47 -2.30 4.70 6.52
C LEU A 47 -3.67 4.24 7.04
N ARG A 48 -4.45 5.17 7.59
CA ARG A 48 -5.79 4.87 8.09
C ARG A 48 -6.72 4.41 6.95
N LYS A 49 -6.69 5.08 5.79
CA LYS A 49 -7.42 4.66 4.59
C LYS A 49 -7.02 3.27 4.11
N ILE A 50 -5.73 2.95 4.12
CA ILE A 50 -5.22 1.62 3.73
C ILE A 50 -5.75 0.57 4.70
N SER A 51 -5.62 0.77 6.00
CA SER A 51 -6.14 -0.15 7.03
C SER A 51 -7.64 -0.33 6.90
N ASP A 52 -8.41 0.77 6.79
CA ASP A 52 -9.86 0.70 6.62
C ASP A 52 -10.23 -0.11 5.37
N ILE A 53 -9.55 0.08 4.24
CA ILE A 53 -9.84 -0.67 3.03
C ILE A 53 -9.46 -2.14 3.15
N ILE A 54 -8.30 -2.45 3.73
CA ILE A 54 -7.85 -3.84 3.95
C ILE A 54 -8.91 -4.59 4.76
N THR A 55 -9.40 -3.97 5.83
CA THR A 55 -10.34 -4.60 6.76
C THR A 55 -11.77 -4.67 6.25
N THR A 56 -12.19 -3.72 5.41
CA THR A 56 -13.58 -3.63 4.94
C THR A 56 -13.80 -4.23 3.55
N LYS A 57 -12.77 -4.29 2.70
CA LYS A 57 -12.89 -4.74 1.30
C LYS A 57 -12.25 -6.08 1.00
N ILE A 58 -11.46 -6.64 1.93
CA ILE A 58 -10.75 -7.92 1.70
C ILE A 58 -11.21 -8.94 2.74
N GLU A 59 -11.72 -10.08 2.26
CA GLU A 59 -12.13 -11.21 3.08
C GLU A 59 -11.49 -12.51 2.57
N PRO A 60 -10.96 -13.39 3.46
CA PRO A 60 -10.81 -13.17 4.91
C PRO A 60 -9.86 -12.00 5.20
N ASN A 61 -10.03 -11.37 6.37
CA ASN A 61 -9.28 -10.18 6.74
C ASN A 61 -7.76 -10.46 6.79
N PRO A 62 -6.94 -9.85 5.92
CA PRO A 62 -5.53 -10.17 5.76
C PRO A 62 -4.62 -9.30 6.65
N GLN A 63 -5.15 -8.67 7.70
CA GLN A 63 -4.38 -7.80 8.61
C GLN A 63 -3.10 -8.45 9.14
N GLU A 64 -3.12 -9.75 9.43
CA GLU A 64 -1.96 -10.48 9.94
C GLU A 64 -0.89 -10.73 8.86
N GLU A 65 -1.26 -10.66 7.58
CA GLU A 65 -0.36 -10.88 6.43
C GLU A 65 0.26 -9.58 5.91
N ILE A 66 -0.26 -8.43 6.33
CA ILE A 66 0.14 -7.11 5.84
C ILE A 66 0.84 -6.33 6.94
N SER A 67 2.06 -5.89 6.67
CA SER A 67 2.77 -4.92 7.50
C SER A 67 2.87 -3.56 6.78
N SER A 68 2.77 -2.49 7.56
CA SER A 68 3.01 -1.12 7.08
C SER A 68 4.14 -0.48 7.87
N GLU A 69 5.15 0.05 7.18
CA GLU A 69 6.29 0.72 7.78
C GLU A 69 6.44 2.13 7.20
N ILE A 70 6.74 3.10 8.06
CA ILE A 70 7.12 4.45 7.65
C ILE A 70 8.65 4.52 7.68
N LYS A 71 9.27 4.91 6.57
CA LYS A 71 10.70 5.21 6.50
C LYS A 71 10.88 6.73 6.39
N ILE A 72 11.71 7.27 7.27
CA ILE A 72 12.03 8.70 7.39
C ILE A 72 13.50 8.90 7.04
#